data_AF-A0A7L3W5T8-F1
#
_entry.id   AF-A0A7L3W5T8-F1
#
_cell.length_a   1.000
_cell.length_b   1.000
_cell.length_c   1.000
_cell.angle_alpha   90.00
_cell.angle_beta   90.00
_cell.angle_gamma   90.00
#
_symmetry.space_group_name_H-M   'P 1'
#
loop_
_entity.id
_entity.type
_entity.pdbx_description
1 polymer ?
#
loop_
_entity_poly.entity_id
_entity_poly.type
_entity_poly.pdbx_seq_one_letter_code
_entity_poly.pdbx_strand_id
1 'polypeptide(L)' 'NKQDMPNAMAVSELTDRLGLQALRSRTWYVQATCATQGTGLYDGLDWLSHELSKR' A
#
# COMPACT_ATOMS: atom_id res chain seq x y z
N ASN A 1 2.16 -0.24 -6.76
CA ASN A 1 1.84 -0.58 -8.16
C ASN A 1 3.11 -0.75 -8.97
N LYS A 2 3.04 -1.50 -10.09
CA LYS A 2 4.15 -1.86 -11.00
C LYS A 2 5.31 -2.60 -10.31
N GLN A 3 4.99 -3.45 -9.32
CA GLN A 3 5.99 -4.19 -8.54
C GLN A 3 6.67 -5.32 -9.34
N ASP A 4 6.23 -5.57 -10.56
CA ASP A 4 6.84 -6.44 -11.55
C ASP A 4 8.05 -5.83 -12.27
N MET A 5 8.26 -4.52 -12.17
CA MET A 5 9.38 -3.83 -12.83
C MET A 5 10.69 -4.03 -12.07
N PRO A 6 11.84 -4.16 -12.77
CA PRO A 6 13.14 -4.46 -12.15
C PRO A 6 13.67 -3.37 -11.22
N ASN A 7 13.17 -2.14 -11.34
CA ASN A 7 13.52 -1.00 -10.49
C ASN A 7 12.36 -0.57 -9.57
N ALA A 8 11.40 -1.46 -9.33
CA ALA A 8 10.32 -1.19 -8.40
C ALA A 8 10.86 -1.00 -6.99
N MET A 9 10.46 0.10 -6.36
CA MET A 9 10.82 0.42 -4.98
C MET A 9 10.10 -0.51 -4.00
N ALA A 10 10.82 -0.97 -2.97
CA ALA A 10 10.23 -1.73 -1.88
C ALA A 10 9.27 -0.87 -1.05
N VAL A 11 8.30 -1.50 -0.42
CA VAL A 11 7.29 -0.81 0.40
C VAL A 11 7.91 0.02 1.54
N SER A 12 8.94 -0.51 2.21
CA SER A 12 9.66 0.19 3.28
C SER A 12 10.29 1.49 2.77
N GLU A 13 11.04 1.42 1.68
CA GLU A 13 11.68 2.58 1.08
C GLU A 13 10.66 3.63 0.61
N LEU A 14 9.55 3.19 0.01
CA LEU A 14 8.47 4.09 -0.41
C LEU A 14 7.79 4.78 0.78
N THR A 15 7.59 4.04 1.87
CA THR A 15 7.01 4.55 3.13
C THR A 15 7.89 5.66 3.72
N ASP A 16 9.21 5.46 3.71
CA ASP A 16 10.18 6.42 4.22
C ASP A 16 10.27 7.66 3.33
N ARG A 17 10.41 7.49 2.01
CA ARG A 17 10.53 8.61 1.05
C ARG A 17 9.28 9.49 1.00
N LEU A 18 8.10 8.92 1.22
CA LEU A 18 6.84 9.67 1.30
C LEU A 18 6.56 10.22 2.72
N GLY A 19 7.41 9.90 3.70
CA GLY A 19 7.25 10.38 5.07
C GLY A 19 5.97 9.91 5.74
N LEU A 20 5.42 8.75 5.35
CA LEU A 20 4.12 8.28 5.87
C LEU A 20 4.17 8.03 7.38
N GLN A 21 5.34 7.66 7.89
CA GLN A 21 5.59 7.50 9.32
C GLN A 21 5.38 8.79 10.13
N ALA A 22 5.39 9.97 9.50
CA ALA A 22 5.12 11.24 10.19
C ALA A 22 3.61 11.52 10.35
N LEU A 23 2.75 10.78 9.65
CA LEU A 23 1.29 10.97 9.72
C LEU A 23 0.75 10.33 11.02
N ARG A 24 0.47 11.16 12.03
CA ARG A 24 -0.04 10.72 13.34
C ARG A 24 -1.57 10.69 13.45
N SER A 25 -2.27 11.46 12.62
CA SER A 25 -3.73 11.65 12.68
C SER A 25 -4.49 10.99 11.52
N ARG A 26 -3.83 10.10 10.78
CA ARG A 26 -4.42 9.39 9.64
C ARG A 26 -4.05 7.91 9.72
N THR A 27 -5.05 7.05 9.62
CA THR A 27 -4.84 5.62 9.39
C THR A 27 -4.41 5.42 7.93
N TRP A 28 -3.33 4.70 7.71
CA TRP A 28 -2.80 4.43 6.39
C TRP A 28 -2.21 3.01 6.34
N TYR A 29 -2.11 2.48 5.13
CA TYR A 29 -1.49 1.20 4.82
C TYR A 29 -0.90 1.26 3.42
N VAL A 30 0.24 0.59 3.21
CA VAL A 30 0.89 0.51 1.91
C VAL A 30 0.88 -0.93 1.44
N GLN A 31 0.23 -1.15 0.30
CA GLN A 31 0.15 -2.46 -0.33
C GLN A 31 0.97 -2.48 -1.63
N ALA A 32 1.91 -3.42 -1.72
CA ALA A 32 2.59 -3.74 -2.97
C ALA A 32 1.58 -4.33 -3.96
N THR A 33 1.57 -3.83 -5.20
CA THR A 33 0.63 -4.28 -6.23
C THR A 33 1.25 -4.38 -7.61
N CYS A 34 0.77 -5.32 -8.41
CA CYS A 34 1.00 -5.41 -9.85
C CYS A 34 -0.36 -5.45 -10.57
N ALA A 35 -0.76 -4.34 -11.18
CA ALA A 35 -2.10 -4.22 -11.77
C ALA A 35 -2.34 -5.19 -12.94
N THR A 36 -1.32 -5.49 -13.74
CA THR A 36 -1.44 -6.41 -14.89
C THR A 36 -1.61 -7.88 -14.47
N GLN A 37 -1.15 -8.24 -13.28
CA GLN A 37 -1.24 -9.58 -12.72
C GLN A 37 -2.31 -9.71 -11.62
N GLY A 38 -2.89 -8.58 -11.19
CA GLY A 38 -3.86 -8.53 -10.09
C GLY A 38 -3.26 -8.70 -8.68
N THR A 39 -1.96 -8.93 -8.56
CA THR A 39 -1.28 -9.17 -7.28
C THR A 39 -1.46 -7.99 -6.32
N GLY A 40 -1.81 -8.29 -5.07
CA GLY A 40 -1.96 -7.31 -3.99
C GLY A 40 -3.23 -6.47 -4.04
N LEU A 41 -4.04 -6.56 -5.10
CA LEU A 41 -5.26 -5.75 -5.21
C LEU A 41 -6.29 -6.15 -4.15
N TYR A 42 -6.54 -7.46 -4.01
CA TYR A 42 -7.48 -7.98 -3.01
C TYR A 42 -7.01 -7.66 -1.60
N ASP A 43 -5.72 -7.86 -1.28
CA ASP A 43 -5.18 -7.59 0.06
C ASP A 43 -5.35 -6.12 0.45
N GLY A 44 -5.06 -5.20 -0.48
CA GLY A 44 -5.22 -3.76 -0.23
C GLY A 44 -6.68 -3.34 -0.07
N LEU A 45 -7.59 -3.96 -0.85
CA LEU A 45 -9.02 -3.69 -0.75
C LEU A 45 -9.67 -4.33 0.48
N ASP A 46 -9.16 -5.48 0.92
CA ASP A 46 -9.59 -6.14 2.16
C ASP A 46 -9.26 -5.27 3.38
N TRP A 47 -8.03 -4.76 3.46
CA TRP A 47 -7.65 -3.78 4.48
C TRP A 47 -8.55 -2.55 4.45
N LEU A 48 -8.80 -1.99 3.26
CA LEU A 48 -9.66 -0.81 3.13
C LEU A 48 -11.09 -1.11 3.58
N SER A 49 -11.66 -2.25 3.19
CA SER A 49 -12.99 -2.70 3.60
C SER A 49 -13.08 -2.80 5.13
N HIS A 50 -12.07 -3.41 5.75
CA HIS A 50 -11.97 -3.51 7.19
C HIS A 50 -11.93 -2.13 7.87
N GLU A 51 -11.08 -1.20 7.41
CA GLU A 51 -10.99 0.14 7.98
C GLU A 51 -12.29 0.95 7.81
N LEU A 52 -13.01 0.76 6.71
CA LEU A 52 -14.31 1.41 6.49
C LEU A 52 -15.39 0.87 7.42
N SER A 53 -15.36 -0.43 7.73
CA SER A 53 -16.32 -1.06 8.65
C SER A 53 -16.15 -0.69 10.12
N LYS A 54 -15.02 -0.07 10.50
CA LYS A 54 -14.77 0.43 11.87
C LYS A 54 -15.50 1.73 12.18
N ARG A 55 -16.12 2.36 11.19
CA ARG A 55 -16.93 3.57 11.34
C ARG A 55 -18.38 3.22 11.63
#